data_AF-A0A857DCV2-F1
#
_entry.id   AF-A0A857DCV2-F1
#
_cell.length_a   1.000
_cell.length_b   1.000
_cell.length_c   1.000
_cell.angle_alpha   90.00
_cell.angle_beta   90.00
_cell.angle_gamma   90.00
#
_symmetry.space_group_name_H-M   'P 1'
#
loop_
_entity.id
_entity.type
_entity.pdbx_description
1 polymer ?
#
loop_
_entity_poly.entity_id
_entity_poly.type
_entity_poly.pdbx_seq_one_letter_code
_entity_poly.pdbx_strand_id
1 'polypeptide(L)'
;MFKKSLKDAKGSLKKGNFLMLAIGLLLGTVFGAVVKSISDDIIMAPIIAHLKLDDIKQLKWGDVRIGNFLAAVISLVIVNLVIFLVLVTYFVISNKRKEIKERKNPTVPSPVVPTTDQLILEELQKLNNNFNQNKE
;
A
#
# COMPACT_ATOMS: atom_id res chain seq x y z
N MET A 1 32.87 -22.79 -9.43
CA MET A 1 32.33 -21.99 -8.31
C MET A 1 31.07 -21.21 -8.69
N PHE A 2 31.11 -20.34 -9.69
CA PHE A 2 29.99 -19.47 -10.09
C PHE A 2 28.67 -20.20 -10.41
N LYS A 3 28.74 -21.34 -11.11
CA LYS A 3 27.57 -22.17 -11.46
C LYS A 3 26.88 -22.77 -10.21
N LYS A 4 27.64 -23.02 -9.13
CA LYS A 4 27.12 -23.50 -7.84
C LYS A 4 26.45 -22.35 -7.09
N SER A 5 27.10 -21.19 -7.02
CA SER A 5 26.54 -19.97 -6.43
C SER A 5 25.23 -19.51 -7.10
N LEU A 6 25.12 -19.60 -8.43
CA LEU A 6 23.86 -19.30 -9.14
C LEU A 6 22.75 -20.31 -8.80
N LYS A 7 23.09 -21.59 -8.64
CA LYS A 7 22.14 -22.65 -8.30
C LYS A 7 21.61 -22.45 -6.88
N ASP A 8 22.49 -22.11 -5.95
CA ASP A 8 22.18 -21.85 -4.54
C ASP A 8 21.37 -20.54 -4.38
N ALA A 9 21.71 -19.49 -5.14
CA ALA A 9 20.92 -18.27 -5.23
C ALA A 9 19.52 -18.55 -5.78
N LYS A 10 19.39 -19.31 -6.88
CA LYS A 10 18.10 -19.70 -7.45
C LYS A 10 17.26 -20.54 -6.47
N GLY A 11 17.90 -21.41 -5.68
CA GLY A 11 17.25 -22.15 -4.61
C GLY A 11 16.77 -21.26 -3.45
N SER A 12 17.51 -20.19 -3.15
CA SER A 12 17.16 -19.21 -2.11
C SER A 12 16.04 -18.27 -2.56
N LEU A 13 16.03 -17.86 -3.83
CA LEU A 13 14.96 -17.07 -4.46
C LEU A 13 13.64 -17.84 -4.59
N LYS A 14 13.69 -19.17 -4.71
CA LYS A 14 12.50 -20.04 -4.70
C LYS A 14 11.81 -20.10 -3.34
N LYS A 15 12.46 -19.63 -2.26
CA LYS A 15 11.77 -19.37 -0.98
C LYS A 15 10.87 -18.15 -1.20
N GLY A 16 9.59 -18.40 -1.49
CA GLY A 16 8.62 -17.38 -1.93
C GLY A 16 8.60 -16.10 -1.08
N ASN A 17 8.94 -16.18 0.21
CA ASN A 17 9.02 -15.03 1.11
C ASN A 17 10.01 -13.94 0.67
N PHE A 18 11.19 -14.29 0.14
CA PHE A 18 12.18 -13.30 -0.31
C PHE A 18 11.76 -12.62 -1.61
N LEU A 19 11.18 -13.39 -2.54
CA LEU A 19 10.68 -12.87 -3.81
C LEU A 19 9.52 -11.90 -3.58
N MET A 20 8.58 -12.24 -2.69
CA MET A 20 7.48 -11.33 -2.31
C MET A 20 7.99 -10.04 -1.68
N LEU A 21 8.99 -10.12 -0.80
CA LEU A 21 9.62 -8.95 -0.20
C LEU A 21 10.28 -8.05 -1.26
N ALA A 22 11.04 -8.64 -2.19
CA ALA A 22 11.72 -7.92 -3.25
C ALA A 22 10.73 -7.21 -4.20
N ILE A 23 9.63 -7.88 -4.56
CA ILE A 23 8.58 -7.30 -5.40
C ILE A 23 7.87 -6.17 -4.64
N GLY A 24 7.54 -6.37 -3.36
CA GLY A 24 6.91 -5.35 -2.53
C GLY A 24 7.75 -4.08 -2.41
N LEU A 25 9.06 -4.22 -2.20
CA LEU A 25 10.00 -3.10 -2.17
C LEU A 25 10.05 -2.39 -3.53
N LEU A 26 10.19 -3.14 -4.62
CA LEU A 26 10.25 -2.56 -5.97
C LEU A 26 8.98 -1.77 -6.30
N LEU A 27 7.80 -2.35 -6.04
CA LEU A 27 6.52 -1.67 -6.23
C LEU A 27 6.41 -0.42 -5.35
N GLY A 28 6.85 -0.49 -4.09
CA GLY A 28 6.89 0.66 -3.20
C GLY A 28 7.75 1.81 -3.74
N THR A 29 8.94 1.50 -4.27
CA THR A 29 9.84 2.52 -4.84
C THR A 29 9.27 3.19 -6.09
N VAL A 30 8.73 2.41 -7.02
CA VAL A 30 8.13 2.94 -8.26
C VAL A 30 6.86 3.73 -7.94
N PHE A 31 6.01 3.20 -7.06
CA PHE A 31 4.81 3.90 -6.61
C PHE A 31 5.14 5.24 -5.94
N GLY A 32 6.13 5.25 -5.04
CA GLY A 32 6.60 6.49 -4.41
C GLY A 32 7.09 7.52 -5.42
N ALA A 33 7.81 7.10 -6.47
CA ALA A 33 8.26 7.99 -7.52
C ALA A 33 7.10 8.62 -8.32
N VAL A 34 6.08 7.82 -8.66
CA VAL A 34 4.87 8.30 -9.35
C VAL A 34 4.10 9.30 -8.48
N VAL A 35 3.87 8.95 -7.22
CA VAL A 35 3.19 9.82 -6.25
C VAL A 35 3.95 11.14 -6.07
N LYS A 36 5.30 11.08 -6.02
CA LYS A 36 6.15 12.26 -5.94
C LYS A 36 6.03 13.15 -7.17
N SER A 37 6.07 12.61 -8.39
CA SER A 37 5.91 13.42 -9.61
C SER A 37 4.53 14.09 -9.67
N ILE A 38 3.46 13.37 -9.34
CA ILE A 38 2.11 13.96 -9.27
C ILE A 38 2.09 15.11 -8.26
N SER A 39 2.71 14.92 -7.09
CA SER A 39 2.69 15.97 -6.07
C SER A 39 3.58 17.17 -6.38
N ASP A 40 4.75 16.96 -6.98
CA ASP A 40 5.65 18.05 -7.32
C ASP A 40 5.10 18.84 -8.53
N ASP A 41 4.62 18.14 -9.56
CA ASP A 41 4.28 18.73 -10.85
C ASP A 41 2.84 19.26 -10.91
N ILE A 42 1.88 18.59 -10.25
CA ILE A 42 0.45 18.98 -10.32
C ILE A 42 0.02 19.79 -9.11
N ILE A 43 0.56 19.49 -7.93
CA ILE A 43 0.11 20.09 -6.67
C ILE A 43 1.02 21.25 -6.30
N MET A 44 2.34 21.04 -6.22
CA MET A 44 3.28 22.07 -5.75
C MET A 44 3.53 23.16 -6.78
N ALA A 45 3.61 22.84 -8.07
CA ALA A 45 3.83 23.85 -9.13
C ALA A 45 2.84 25.03 -9.08
N PRO A 46 1.51 24.83 -9.00
CA PRO A 46 0.58 25.95 -8.84
C PRO A 46 0.67 26.60 -7.46
N ILE A 47 0.92 25.83 -6.38
CA ILE A 47 1.02 26.39 -5.03
C ILE A 47 2.22 27.35 -4.92
N ILE A 48 3.38 26.97 -5.46
CA ILE A 48 4.59 27.79 -5.48
C ILE A 48 4.35 29.09 -6.25
N ALA A 49 3.67 29.00 -7.40
CA ALA A 49 3.33 30.16 -8.22
C ALA A 49 2.39 31.14 -7.50
N HIS A 50 1.41 30.63 -6.72
CA HIS A 50 0.44 31.48 -6.01
C HIS A 50 0.96 32.02 -4.67
N LEU A 51 1.82 31.26 -3.97
CA LEU A 51 2.33 31.62 -2.63
C LEU A 51 3.70 32.32 -2.67
N LYS A 52 4.27 32.59 -3.85
CA LYS A 52 5.62 33.18 -4.02
C LYS A 52 6.70 32.49 -3.17
N LEU A 53 6.66 31.15 -3.11
CA LEU A 53 7.64 30.37 -2.34
C LEU A 53 9.10 30.56 -2.83
N ASP A 54 9.28 31.14 -4.02
CA ASP A 54 10.59 31.51 -4.53
C ASP A 54 11.29 32.57 -3.66
N ASP A 55 10.54 33.43 -2.97
CA ASP A 55 11.10 34.37 -1.99
C ASP A 55 11.67 33.63 -0.77
N ILE A 56 11.02 32.53 -0.35
CA ILE A 56 11.48 31.69 0.75
C ILE A 56 12.72 30.90 0.34
N LYS A 57 12.82 30.42 -0.90
CA LYS A 57 14.02 29.72 -1.41
C LYS A 57 15.25 30.64 -1.51
N GLN A 58 15.02 31.94 -1.70
CA GLN A 58 16.07 32.94 -1.81
C GLN A 58 16.55 33.46 -0.45
N LEU A 59 15.89 33.11 0.66
CA LEU A 59 16.37 33.44 2.00
C LEU A 59 17.74 32.80 2.25
N LYS A 60 18.72 33.67 2.49
CA LYS A 60 20.07 33.32 2.93
C LYS A 60 20.31 33.93 4.29
N TRP A 61 20.90 33.14 5.20
CA TRP A 61 21.44 33.67 6.44
C TRP A 61 22.96 33.51 6.37
N GLY A 62 23.66 34.58 6.02
CA GLY A 62 25.07 34.51 5.61
C GLY A 62 25.24 33.71 4.32
N ASP A 63 26.22 32.80 4.29
CA ASP A 63 26.45 31.89 3.14
C ASP A 63 25.53 30.65 3.13
N VAL A 64 24.74 30.44 4.18
CA VAL A 64 23.87 29.27 4.31
C VAL A 64 22.52 29.52 3.64
N ARG A 65 22.20 28.70 2.63
CA ARG A 65 20.93 28.73 1.88
C ARG A 65 19.79 28.05 2.64
N ILE A 66 19.44 28.60 3.81
CA ILE A 66 18.39 28.07 4.69
C ILE A 66 17.03 27.97 3.99
N GLY A 67 16.78 28.88 3.04
CA GLY A 67 15.56 28.92 2.25
C GLY A 67 15.24 27.63 1.49
N ASN A 68 16.24 26.95 0.95
CA ASN A 68 16.02 25.71 0.20
C ASN A 68 15.59 24.56 1.12
N PHE A 69 16.16 24.49 2.32
CA PHE A 69 15.77 23.49 3.31
C PHE A 69 14.34 23.76 3.82
N LEU A 70 14.03 25.01 4.17
CA LEU A 70 12.71 25.37 4.66
C LEU A 70 11.62 25.14 3.59
N ALA A 71 11.90 25.49 2.34
CA ALA A 71 11.02 25.19 1.22
C ALA A 71 10.80 23.69 1.06
N ALA A 72 11.83 22.85 1.21
CA ALA A 72 11.70 21.39 1.14
C ALA A 72 10.84 20.83 2.28
N VAL A 73 10.97 21.35 3.51
CA VAL A 73 10.13 20.94 4.66
C VAL A 73 8.67 21.33 4.45
N ILE A 74 8.40 22.57 4.01
CA ILE A 74 7.04 23.03 3.70
C ILE A 74 6.43 22.19 2.58
N SER A 75 7.21 21.93 1.53
CA SER A 75 6.80 21.06 0.41
C SER A 75 6.43 19.66 0.89
N LEU A 76 7.24 19.07 1.76
CA LEU A 76 6.98 17.75 2.34
C LEU A 76 5.66 17.71 3.11
N VAL A 77 5.34 18.73 3.89
CA VAL A 77 4.07 18.80 4.64
C VAL A 77 2.88 18.91 3.68
N ILE A 78 2.97 19.80 2.68
CA ILE A 78 1.89 20.03 1.69
C ILE A 78 1.64 18.77 0.85
N VAL A 79 2.71 18.17 0.30
CA VAL A 79 2.66 16.95 -0.50
C VAL A 79 1.95 15.83 0.27
N ASN A 80 2.39 15.55 1.51
CA ASN A 80 1.76 14.52 2.35
C ASN A 80 0.29 14.82 2.66
N LEU A 81 -0.04 16.08 2.96
CA LEU A 81 -1.41 16.50 3.22
C LEU A 81 -2.33 16.31 2.01
N VAL A 82 -1.88 16.69 0.81
CA VAL A 82 -2.70 16.59 -0.40
C VAL A 82 -2.86 15.14 -0.84
N ILE A 83 -1.81 14.33 -0.76
CA ILE A 83 -1.88 12.88 -1.02
C ILE A 83 -2.89 12.21 -0.07
N PHE A 84 -2.84 12.56 1.22
CA PHE A 84 -3.81 12.08 2.20
C PHE A 84 -5.25 12.44 1.80
N LEU A 85 -5.48 13.70 1.38
CA LEU A 85 -6.79 14.16 0.93
C LEU A 85 -7.30 13.37 -0.28
N VAL A 86 -6.45 13.16 -1.30
CA VAL A 86 -6.80 12.38 -2.50
C VAL A 86 -7.17 10.94 -2.15
N LEU A 87 -6.39 10.28 -1.29
CA LEU A 87 -6.65 8.92 -0.83
C LEU A 87 -7.97 8.82 -0.05
N VAL A 88 -8.22 9.77 0.86
CA VAL A 88 -9.47 9.82 1.63
C VAL A 88 -10.67 10.05 0.71
N THR A 89 -10.59 11.00 -0.23
CA THR A 89 -11.67 11.24 -1.20
C THR A 89 -11.94 10.00 -2.05
N TYR A 90 -10.89 9.35 -2.57
CA TYR A 90 -11.04 8.09 -3.31
C TYR A 90 -11.71 7.01 -2.46
N PHE A 91 -11.28 6.83 -1.21
CA PHE A 91 -11.84 5.84 -0.30
C PHE A 91 -13.31 6.13 0.02
N VAL A 92 -13.65 7.39 0.32
CA VAL A 92 -15.03 7.84 0.59
C VAL A 92 -15.94 7.58 -0.62
N ILE A 93 -15.49 7.92 -1.83
CA ILE A 93 -16.27 7.67 -3.06
C ILE A 93 -16.41 6.17 -3.31
N SER A 94 -15.34 5.40 -3.14
CA SER A 94 -15.35 3.95 -3.31
C SER A 94 -16.31 3.28 -2.33
N ASN A 95 -16.29 3.69 -1.05
CA ASN A 95 -17.17 3.15 -0.03
C ASN A 95 -18.64 3.48 -0.31
N LYS A 96 -18.93 4.72 -0.71
CA LYS A 96 -20.28 5.13 -1.15
C LYS A 96 -20.76 4.34 -2.38
N ARG A 97 -19.88 4.06 -3.35
CA ARG A 97 -20.21 3.26 -4.53
C ARG A 97 -20.51 1.80 -4.19
N LYS A 98 -19.83 1.21 -3.19
CA LYS A 98 -20.12 -0.14 -2.70
C LYS A 98 -21.50 -0.20 -2.03
N GLU A 99 -21.79 0.76 -1.15
CA GLU A 99 -23.09 0.85 -0.48
C GLU A 99 -24.27 1.02 -1.47
N ILE A 100 -24.10 1.82 -2.54
CA ILE A 100 -25.12 1.98 -3.58
C ILE A 100 -25.30 0.69 -4.40
N LYS A 101 -24.25 -0.07 -4.65
CA LYS A 101 -24.33 -1.37 -5.35
C LYS A 101 -25.04 -2.42 -4.49
N GLU A 102 -24.77 -2.45 -3.20
CA GLU A 102 -25.43 -3.34 -2.24
C GLU A 102 -26.92 -3.02 -2.07
N ARG A 103 -27.32 -1.74 -2.14
CA ARG A 103 -28.74 -1.33 -2.14
C ARG A 103 -29.48 -1.64 -3.43
N LYS A 104 -28.81 -1.58 -4.59
CA LYS A 104 -29.42 -1.83 -5.91
C LYS A 104 -29.48 -3.30 -6.31
N ASN A 105 -28.61 -4.13 -5.73
CA ASN A 105 -28.61 -5.57 -5.90
C ASN A 105 -28.37 -6.18 -4.52
N PRO A 106 -29.44 -6.36 -3.70
CA PRO A 106 -29.29 -7.03 -2.41
C PRO A 106 -28.70 -8.39 -2.72
N THR A 107 -27.41 -8.52 -2.44
CA THR A 107 -26.69 -9.77 -2.59
C THR A 107 -27.32 -10.65 -1.54
N VAL A 108 -28.21 -11.55 -1.95
CA VAL A 108 -28.56 -12.72 -1.14
C VAL A 108 -27.19 -13.25 -0.70
N PRO A 109 -26.87 -13.26 0.60
CA PRO A 109 -25.53 -13.55 1.06
C PRO A 109 -25.14 -14.86 0.40
N SER A 110 -24.16 -14.81 -0.53
CA SER A 110 -23.58 -16.06 -1.03
C SER A 110 -23.14 -16.77 0.23
N PRO A 111 -23.66 -17.99 0.48
CA PRO A 111 -23.30 -18.73 1.68
C PRO A 111 -21.79 -18.72 1.73
N VAL A 112 -21.23 -18.26 2.85
CA VAL A 112 -19.79 -18.25 3.07
C VAL A 112 -19.35 -19.68 2.82
N VAL A 113 -18.82 -19.96 1.64
CA VAL A 113 -18.32 -21.29 1.32
C VAL A 113 -17.18 -21.46 2.32
N PRO A 114 -17.26 -22.43 3.25
CA PRO A 114 -16.26 -22.55 4.29
C PRO A 114 -14.89 -22.67 3.61
N THR A 115 -13.91 -21.90 4.09
CA THR A 115 -12.54 -22.01 3.57
C THR A 115 -12.07 -23.46 3.70
N THR A 116 -11.15 -23.92 2.85
CA THR A 116 -10.67 -25.31 2.87
C THR A 116 -10.24 -25.76 4.27
N ASP A 117 -9.62 -24.88 5.05
CA ASP A 117 -9.23 -25.16 6.43
C ASP A 117 -10.43 -25.33 7.38
N GLN A 118 -11.53 -24.61 7.15
CA GLN A 118 -12.77 -24.77 7.93
C GLN A 118 -13.45 -26.11 7.59
N LEU A 119 -13.43 -26.53 6.32
CA LEU A 119 -13.92 -27.84 5.91
C LEU A 119 -13.10 -28.97 6.52
N ILE A 120 -11.77 -28.85 6.49
CA ILE A 120 -10.86 -29.81 7.12
C ILE A 120 -11.11 -29.86 8.63
N LEU A 121 -11.26 -28.71 9.30
CA LEU A 121 -11.51 -28.67 10.73
C LEU A 121 -12.86 -29.31 11.09
N GLU A 122 -13.91 -29.07 10.29
CA GLU A 122 -15.22 -29.68 10.45
C GLU A 122 -15.17 -31.21 10.22
N GLU A 123 -14.41 -31.67 9.23
CA GLU A 123 -14.21 -33.09 8.95
C GLU A 123 -13.40 -33.78 10.06
N LEU A 124 -12.36 -33.13 10.59
CA LEU A 124 -11.60 -33.61 11.75
C LEU A 124 -12.46 -33.69 13.02
N GLN A 125 -13.33 -32.70 13.25
CA GLN A 125 -14.28 -32.73 14.37
C GLN A 125 -15.28 -33.88 14.23
N LYS A 126 -15.83 -34.10 13.02
CA LYS A 126 -16.71 -35.24 12.71
C LYS A 126 -16.01 -36.58 12.92
N LEU A 127 -14.78 -36.73 12.43
CA LEU A 127 -13.95 -37.93 12.63
C LEU A 127 -13.74 -38.21 14.12
N ASN A 128 -13.32 -37.22 14.89
CA ASN A 128 -13.08 -37.36 16.32
C ASN A 128 -14.34 -37.80 17.09
N ASN A 129 -15.50 -37.21 16.76
CA ASN A 129 -16.77 -37.58 17.38
C ASN A 129 -17.17 -39.03 17.03
N ASN A 130 -17.00 -39.44 15.76
CA ASN A 130 -17.25 -40.83 15.34
C ASN A 130 -16.29 -41.83 15.99
N PHE A 131 -15.03 -41.48 16.20
CA PHE A 131 -14.06 -42.32 16.91
C PHE A 131 -14.42 -42.50 18.38
N ASN A 132 -14.96 -41.47 19.03
CA ASN A 132 -15.41 -41.57 20.42
C ASN A 132 -16.73 -42.34 20.57
N GLN A 133 -17.66 -42.22 19.60
CA GLN A 133 -18.91 -42.98 19.60
C GLN A 133 -18.73 -44.49 19.36
N ASN A 134 -17.65 -44.91 18.69
CA ASN A 134 -17.34 -46.33 18.47
C ASN A 134 -16.48 -46.96 19.58
N LYS A 135 -16.15 -46.19 20.63
CA LYS A 135 -15.30 -46.65 21.75
C LYS A 135 -16.10 -46.93 23.03
N GLU A 136 -17.39 -46.60 23.05
CA GLU A 136 -18.40 -47.03 24.04
C GLU A 136 -19.23 -48.19 23.48
#